data_AF-A0A916QDN8-F1
#
_entry.id   AF-A0A916QDN8-F1
#
_cell.length_a   1.000
_cell.length_b   1.000
_cell.length_c   1.000
_cell.angle_alpha   90.00
_cell.angle_beta   90.00
_cell.angle_gamma   90.00
#
_symmetry.space_group_name_H-M   'P 1'
#
loop_
_entity.id
_entity.type
_entity.pdbx_description
1 polymer ?
#
loop_
_entity_poly.entity_id
_entity_poly.type
_entity_poly.pdbx_seq_one_letter_code
_entity_poly.pdbx_strand_id
1 'polypeptide(L)'
;MAIVDYDGLWIHAGEEFRDFNGDMHYKHVWQMKHLFTRGDLEGNTFSFTLDDYVYFYDQSTGIRYEGTREEVNLAAGGRIDVLNDEDLFEEVRRLTIIQTIQDHLAATINAHNEKVKKYGIVYQFTLPVFSQEEWSNTIDDISVIAFLQGIPMYNQHYNNYALGGSRLMVRDGYFGTIEDGIKVYYPGRCLNGHEVIETFSSAKQAAQSGYIPRSCLNR
;
A
#
# COMPACT_ATOMS: atom_id res chain seq x y z
N MET A 1 -5.17 -8.73 12.50
CA MET A 1 -4.01 -8.29 11.69
C MET A 1 -4.55 -7.86 10.34
N ALA A 2 -3.91 -6.91 9.68
CA ALA A 2 -4.25 -6.53 8.31
C ALA A 2 -3.00 -6.41 7.44
N ILE A 3 -3.18 -6.59 6.14
CA ILE A 3 -2.17 -6.34 5.12
C ILE A 3 -2.74 -5.29 4.18
N VAL A 4 -2.06 -4.15 4.10
CA VAL A 4 -2.28 -3.14 3.07
C VAL A 4 -1.53 -3.64 1.83
N ASP A 5 -2.29 -4.01 0.83
CA ASP A 5 -1.84 -4.50 -0.47
C ASP A 5 -1.93 -3.35 -1.49
N TYR A 6 -1.46 -3.58 -2.71
CA TYR A 6 -1.32 -2.55 -3.74
C TYR A 6 -2.62 -1.78 -4.07
N ASP A 7 -3.77 -2.44 -4.07
CA ASP A 7 -5.08 -1.90 -4.47
C ASP A 7 -6.17 -2.15 -3.41
N GLY A 8 -5.79 -2.62 -2.22
CA GLY A 8 -6.77 -2.86 -1.16
C GLY A 8 -6.20 -3.41 0.13
N LEU A 9 -7.11 -3.78 1.02
CA LEU A 9 -6.82 -4.22 2.38
C LEU A 9 -7.31 -5.65 2.60
N TRP A 10 -6.42 -6.50 3.10
CA TRP A 10 -6.76 -7.81 3.62
C TRP A 10 -6.83 -7.77 5.14
N ILE A 11 -7.87 -8.36 5.73
CA ILE A 11 -8.02 -8.47 7.18
C ILE A 11 -8.00 -9.94 7.58
N HIS A 12 -7.16 -10.27 8.57
CA HIS A 12 -7.14 -11.56 9.23
C HIS A 12 -7.74 -11.42 10.62
N ALA A 13 -8.95 -11.93 10.78
CA ALA A 13 -9.75 -11.84 11.99
C ALA A 13 -10.49 -13.16 12.26
N GLY A 14 -10.99 -13.31 13.47
CA GLY A 14 -11.74 -14.50 13.85
C GLY A 14 -13.20 -14.39 13.44
N GLU A 15 -13.67 -15.37 12.67
CA GLU A 15 -15.05 -15.46 12.20
C GLU A 15 -15.75 -16.70 12.73
N GLU A 16 -17.07 -16.60 12.86
CA GLU A 16 -17.95 -17.72 13.17
C GLU A 16 -18.64 -18.19 11.90
N PHE A 17 -18.63 -19.50 11.64
CA PHE A 17 -19.37 -20.09 10.54
C PHE A 17 -20.05 -21.37 11.01
N ARG A 18 -21.18 -21.69 10.37
CA ARG A 18 -21.83 -22.98 10.54
C ARG A 18 -21.29 -23.96 9.51
N ASP A 19 -20.93 -25.15 9.96
CA ASP A 19 -20.65 -26.24 9.03
C ASP A 19 -21.95 -26.82 8.43
N PHE A 20 -21.79 -27.83 7.57
CA PHE A 20 -22.92 -28.55 6.96
C PHE A 20 -23.81 -29.30 7.97
N ASN A 21 -23.31 -29.55 9.18
CA ASN A 21 -24.06 -30.21 10.26
C ASN A 21 -24.82 -29.22 11.15
N GLY A 22 -24.58 -27.91 10.97
CA GLY A 22 -25.18 -26.84 11.75
C GLY A 22 -24.39 -26.48 13.01
N ASP A 23 -23.20 -27.07 13.20
CA ASP A 23 -22.33 -26.77 14.33
C ASP A 23 -21.61 -25.44 14.10
N MET A 24 -21.51 -24.62 15.16
CA MET A 24 -20.81 -23.33 15.12
C MET A 24 -19.31 -23.55 15.32
N HIS A 25 -18.51 -23.11 14.35
CA HIS A 25 -17.06 -23.13 14.41
C HIS A 25 -16.51 -21.71 14.48
N TYR A 26 -15.41 -21.53 15.22
CA TYR A 26 -14.65 -20.29 15.23
C TYR A 26 -13.26 -20.51 14.64
N LYS A 27 -12.90 -19.72 13.64
CA LYS A 27 -11.56 -19.78 13.05
C LYS A 27 -11.10 -18.39 12.65
N HIS A 28 -9.80 -18.17 12.75
CA HIS A 28 -9.18 -17.03 12.09
C HIS A 28 -9.05 -17.28 10.59
N VAL A 29 -9.57 -16.36 9.80
CA VAL A 29 -9.61 -16.43 8.34
C VAL A 29 -9.19 -15.10 7.74
N TRP A 30 -8.69 -15.16 6.51
CA TRP A 30 -8.56 -13.99 5.66
C TRP A 30 -9.93 -13.64 5.10
N GLN A 31 -10.36 -12.41 5.36
CA GLN A 31 -11.59 -11.86 4.83
C GLN A 31 -11.42 -11.52 3.34
N MET A 32 -12.53 -11.23 2.66
CA MET A 32 -12.46 -10.68 1.30
C MET A 32 -11.65 -9.37 1.28
N LYS A 33 -10.92 -9.13 0.21
CA LYS A 33 -10.16 -7.90 0.03
C LYS A 33 -11.11 -6.70 -0.04
N HIS A 34 -10.80 -5.67 0.73
CA HIS A 34 -11.51 -4.39 0.69
C HIS A 34 -10.73 -3.43 -0.21
N LEU A 35 -11.30 -3.11 -1.37
CA LEU A 35 -10.65 -2.21 -2.33
C LEU A 35 -10.65 -0.75 -1.83
N PHE A 36 -9.65 0.02 -2.25
CA PHE A 36 -9.59 1.46 -1.95
C PHE A 36 -10.52 2.23 -2.89
N THR A 37 -11.83 2.11 -2.66
CA THR A 37 -12.85 2.63 -3.55
C THR A 37 -13.51 3.90 -2.99
N ARG A 38 -13.76 4.87 -3.86
CA ARG A 38 -14.55 6.08 -3.58
C ARG A 38 -15.53 6.36 -4.70
N GLY A 39 -16.78 6.61 -4.34
CA GLY A 39 -17.78 7.18 -5.25
C GLY A 39 -17.81 8.70 -5.16
N ASP A 40 -18.12 9.36 -6.26
CA ASP A 40 -18.48 10.79 -6.27
C ASP A 40 -20.01 10.98 -6.28
N LEU A 41 -20.45 12.25 -6.27
CA LEU A 41 -21.87 12.61 -6.27
C LEU A 41 -22.58 12.31 -7.60
N GLU A 42 -21.83 12.16 -8.70
CA GLU A 42 -22.35 11.85 -10.03
C GLU A 42 -22.49 10.33 -10.25
N GLY A 43 -22.02 9.53 -9.28
CA GLY A 43 -22.06 8.08 -9.31
C GLY A 43 -20.83 7.46 -9.98
N ASN A 44 -19.83 8.26 -10.37
CA ASN A 44 -18.57 7.73 -10.84
C ASN A 44 -17.84 7.07 -9.66
N THR A 45 -17.03 6.06 -9.97
CA THR A 45 -16.32 5.28 -8.95
C THR A 45 -14.84 5.22 -9.29
N PHE A 46 -14.01 5.56 -8.32
CA PHE A 46 -12.55 5.43 -8.37
C PHE A 46 -12.15 4.26 -7.49
N SER A 47 -11.29 3.37 -7.98
CA SER A 47 -10.54 2.43 -7.15
C SER A 47 -9.07 2.74 -7.27
N PHE A 48 -8.48 3.16 -6.16
CA PHE A 48 -7.11 3.65 -6.09
C PHE A 48 -6.14 2.52 -5.78
N THR A 49 -4.87 2.76 -6.12
CA THR A 49 -3.75 1.94 -5.70
C THR A 49 -2.80 2.75 -4.81
N LEU A 50 -1.71 2.12 -4.34
CA LEU A 50 -0.70 2.80 -3.53
C LEU A 50 0.15 3.79 -4.34
N ASP A 51 0.13 3.71 -5.67
CA ASP A 51 0.78 4.67 -6.58
C ASP A 51 -0.26 5.46 -7.41
N ASP A 52 0.15 5.99 -8.55
CA ASP A 52 -0.68 6.82 -9.42
C ASP A 52 -1.60 6.03 -10.37
N TYR A 53 -1.60 4.69 -10.28
CA TYR A 53 -2.52 3.85 -11.04
C TYR A 53 -3.93 3.90 -10.45
N VAL A 54 -4.93 4.03 -11.31
CA VAL A 54 -6.34 4.16 -10.89
C VAL A 54 -7.27 3.42 -11.83
N TYR A 55 -8.28 2.76 -11.26
CA TYR A 55 -9.42 2.25 -12.00
C TYR A 55 -10.57 3.25 -11.87
N PHE A 56 -11.05 3.77 -12.99
CA PHE A 56 -12.13 4.74 -13.04
C PHE A 56 -13.32 4.16 -13.78
N TYR A 57 -14.49 4.20 -13.15
CA TYR A 57 -15.77 3.87 -13.77
C TYR A 57 -16.61 5.13 -13.90
N ASP A 58 -16.91 5.46 -15.14
CA ASP A 58 -17.70 6.63 -15.52
C ASP A 58 -19.17 6.25 -15.66
N GLN A 59 -19.99 6.73 -14.74
CA GLN A 59 -21.40 6.36 -14.70
C GLN A 59 -22.21 6.95 -15.86
N SER A 60 -21.77 8.07 -16.42
CA SER A 60 -22.48 8.74 -17.52
C SER A 60 -22.32 8.01 -18.86
N THR A 61 -21.19 7.34 -19.07
CA THR A 61 -20.91 6.58 -20.30
C THR A 61 -20.98 5.06 -20.10
N GLY A 62 -20.91 4.59 -18.86
CA GLY A 62 -20.81 3.17 -18.52
C GLY A 62 -19.44 2.56 -18.84
N ILE A 63 -18.44 3.37 -19.17
CA ILE A 63 -17.11 2.94 -19.57
C ILE A 63 -16.19 2.83 -18.34
N ARG A 64 -15.29 1.86 -18.39
CA ARG A 64 -14.20 1.69 -17.42
C ARG A 64 -12.87 2.06 -18.06
N TYR A 65 -12.07 2.78 -17.32
CA TYR A 65 -10.72 3.22 -17.68
C TYR A 65 -9.76 2.72 -16.59
N GLU A 66 -8.55 2.35 -17.00
CA GLU A 66 -7.48 1.92 -16.10
C GLU A 66 -6.14 2.38 -16.67
N GLY A 67 -5.19 2.72 -15.81
CA GLY A 67 -3.92 3.30 -16.19
C GLY A 67 -3.41 4.26 -15.12
N THR A 68 -2.35 5.00 -15.45
CA THR A 68 -1.92 6.14 -14.61
C THR A 68 -3.01 7.22 -14.58
N ARG A 69 -2.97 8.09 -13.58
CA ARG A 69 -3.84 9.28 -13.51
C ARG A 69 -3.92 10.02 -14.84
N GLU A 70 -2.78 10.26 -15.50
CA GLU A 70 -2.72 10.99 -16.77
C GLU A 70 -3.37 10.24 -17.92
N GLU A 71 -3.10 8.94 -18.05
CA GLU A 71 -3.69 8.09 -19.09
C GLU A 71 -5.22 8.03 -18.96
N VAL A 72 -5.70 7.84 -17.74
CA VAL A 72 -7.14 7.79 -17.44
C VAL A 72 -7.79 9.16 -17.66
N ASN A 73 -7.13 10.25 -17.28
CA ASN A 73 -7.64 11.60 -17.52
C ASN A 73 -7.80 11.90 -19.01
N LEU A 74 -6.78 11.56 -19.81
CA LEU A 74 -6.81 11.72 -21.26
C LEU A 74 -7.91 10.87 -21.90
N ALA A 75 -8.04 9.61 -21.48
CA ALA A 75 -9.05 8.69 -22.01
C ALA A 75 -10.49 9.10 -21.63
N ALA A 76 -10.67 9.66 -20.43
CA ALA A 76 -11.96 10.17 -19.94
C ALA A 76 -12.30 11.58 -20.46
N GLY A 77 -11.42 12.20 -21.26
CA GLY A 77 -11.66 13.48 -21.92
C GLY A 77 -11.42 14.72 -21.05
N GLY A 78 -10.61 14.63 -19.99
CA GLY A 78 -10.17 15.79 -19.21
C GLY A 78 -11.28 16.48 -18.41
N ARG A 79 -12.40 15.81 -18.14
CA ARG A 79 -13.61 16.41 -17.55
C ARG A 79 -13.78 16.13 -16.05
N ILE A 80 -12.86 15.38 -15.46
CA ILE A 80 -12.96 14.90 -14.08
C ILE A 80 -11.92 15.65 -13.25
N ASP A 81 -12.38 16.55 -12.37
CA ASP A 81 -11.50 17.44 -11.60
C ASP A 81 -10.41 16.70 -10.83
N VAL A 82 -10.77 15.59 -10.17
CA VAL A 82 -9.83 14.74 -9.41
C VAL A 82 -8.73 14.15 -10.30
N LEU A 83 -8.97 13.94 -11.60
CA LEU A 83 -7.94 13.42 -12.51
C LEU A 83 -7.10 14.53 -13.15
N ASN A 84 -7.65 15.75 -13.22
CA ASN A 84 -7.00 16.93 -13.80
C ASN A 84 -5.94 17.55 -12.88
N ASP A 85 -6.14 17.48 -11.57
CA ASP A 85 -5.27 18.07 -10.56
C ASP A 85 -4.51 16.97 -9.81
N GLU A 86 -3.18 16.96 -9.92
CA GLU A 86 -2.29 15.96 -9.31
C GLU A 86 -2.31 16.02 -7.77
N ASP A 87 -2.32 17.23 -7.20
CA ASP A 87 -2.33 17.41 -5.74
C ASP A 87 -3.69 16.96 -5.16
N LEU A 88 -4.78 17.31 -5.84
CA LEU A 88 -6.13 16.86 -5.47
C LEU A 88 -6.26 15.34 -5.61
N PHE A 89 -5.73 14.75 -6.67
CA PHE A 89 -5.72 13.30 -6.86
C PHE A 89 -5.04 12.60 -5.68
N GLU A 90 -3.83 13.04 -5.34
CA GLU A 90 -3.05 12.45 -4.25
C GLU A 90 -3.73 12.64 -2.89
N GLU A 91 -4.33 13.81 -2.64
CA GLU A 91 -5.13 14.03 -1.42
C GLU A 91 -6.30 13.06 -1.33
N VAL A 92 -7.10 12.95 -2.41
CA VAL A 92 -8.27 12.07 -2.47
C VAL A 92 -7.85 10.60 -2.31
N ARG A 93 -6.78 10.19 -3.00
CA ARG A 93 -6.20 8.85 -2.95
C ARG A 93 -5.81 8.48 -1.51
N ARG A 94 -4.98 9.30 -0.87
CA ARG A 94 -4.50 9.06 0.50
C ARG A 94 -5.64 9.01 1.50
N LEU A 95 -6.59 9.95 1.40
CA LEU A 95 -7.76 9.98 2.28
C LEU A 95 -8.62 8.72 2.11
N THR A 96 -8.84 8.26 0.88
CA THR A 96 -9.61 7.03 0.62
C THR A 96 -8.92 5.81 1.21
N ILE A 97 -7.62 5.64 1.02
CA ILE A 97 -6.86 4.51 1.57
C ILE A 97 -6.94 4.52 3.11
N ILE A 98 -6.68 5.67 3.74
CA ILE A 98 -6.76 5.83 5.21
C ILE A 98 -8.15 5.47 5.71
N GLN A 99 -9.20 6.02 5.08
CA GLN A 99 -10.58 5.80 5.48
C GLN A 99 -10.97 4.32 5.36
N THR A 100 -10.62 3.65 4.25
CA THR A 100 -10.84 2.21 4.08
C THR A 100 -10.16 1.42 5.19
N ILE A 101 -8.90 1.72 5.51
CA ILE A 101 -8.18 1.04 6.60
C ILE A 101 -8.87 1.26 7.94
N GLN A 102 -9.19 2.51 8.28
CA GLN A 102 -9.82 2.85 9.56
C GLN A 102 -11.19 2.20 9.71
N ASP A 103 -12.06 2.33 8.72
CA ASP A 103 -13.43 1.83 8.78
C ASP A 103 -13.48 0.32 8.93
N HIS A 104 -12.70 -0.40 8.11
CA HIS A 104 -12.72 -1.86 8.13
C HIS A 104 -12.04 -2.44 9.38
N LEU A 105 -10.97 -1.81 9.89
CA LEU A 105 -10.37 -2.21 11.17
C LEU A 105 -11.28 -1.89 12.36
N ALA A 106 -11.91 -0.71 12.37
CA ALA A 106 -12.86 -0.34 13.42
C ALA A 106 -14.07 -1.29 13.43
N ALA A 107 -14.64 -1.60 12.28
CA ALA A 107 -15.72 -2.58 12.14
C ALA A 107 -15.30 -3.96 12.66
N THR A 108 -14.10 -4.42 12.30
CA THR A 108 -13.55 -5.70 12.77
C THR A 108 -13.36 -5.74 14.28
N ILE A 109 -12.81 -4.68 14.87
CA ILE A 109 -12.61 -4.54 16.32
C ILE A 109 -13.95 -4.50 17.04
N ASN A 110 -14.93 -3.77 16.51
CA ASN A 110 -16.28 -3.70 17.07
C ASN A 110 -16.97 -5.07 17.05
N ALA A 111 -16.91 -5.80 15.94
CA ALA A 111 -17.43 -7.16 15.85
C ALA A 111 -16.74 -8.10 16.86
N HIS A 112 -15.43 -7.95 17.05
CA HIS A 112 -14.69 -8.71 18.07
C HIS A 112 -15.19 -8.38 19.49
N ASN A 113 -15.37 -7.09 19.82
CA ASN A 113 -15.90 -6.64 21.11
C ASN A 113 -17.29 -7.22 21.40
N GLU A 114 -18.20 -7.16 20.45
CA GLU A 114 -19.54 -7.74 20.58
C GLU A 114 -19.50 -9.24 20.86
N LYS A 115 -18.57 -9.94 20.23
CA LYS A 115 -18.36 -11.37 20.43
C LYS A 115 -17.79 -11.68 21.82
N VAL A 116 -16.66 -11.07 22.20
CA VAL A 116 -15.99 -11.38 23.48
C VAL A 116 -16.86 -11.02 24.69
N LYS A 117 -17.72 -10.01 24.55
CA LYS A 117 -18.71 -9.65 25.57
C LYS A 117 -19.68 -10.80 25.87
N LYS A 118 -20.05 -11.61 24.89
CA LYS A 118 -20.89 -12.82 25.09
C LYS A 118 -20.19 -13.89 25.94
N TYR A 119 -18.87 -13.88 25.97
CA TYR A 119 -18.05 -14.79 26.78
C TYR A 119 -17.64 -14.19 28.13
N GLY A 120 -18.23 -13.05 28.53
CA GLY A 120 -17.97 -12.41 29.82
C GLY A 120 -16.65 -11.64 29.90
N ILE A 121 -15.98 -11.41 28.77
CA ILE A 121 -14.77 -10.57 28.71
C ILE A 121 -15.21 -9.10 28.78
N VAL A 122 -14.72 -8.39 29.79
CA VAL A 122 -15.07 -6.98 30.07
C VAL A 122 -14.12 -5.99 29.38
N TYR A 123 -12.97 -6.49 28.89
CA TYR A 123 -12.00 -5.67 28.19
C TYR A 123 -12.55 -5.17 26.83
N GLN A 124 -12.37 -3.87 26.57
CA GLN A 124 -12.79 -3.22 25.33
C GLN A 124 -11.57 -2.99 24.43
N PHE A 125 -11.53 -3.69 23.30
CA PHE A 125 -10.53 -3.50 22.26
C PHE A 125 -10.82 -2.20 21.49
N THR A 126 -9.79 -1.44 21.15
CA THR A 126 -9.94 -0.16 20.42
C THR A 126 -8.96 -0.03 19.27
N LEU A 127 -9.33 0.73 18.24
CA LEU A 127 -8.38 1.11 17.20
C LEU A 127 -7.43 2.18 17.78
N PRO A 128 -6.11 1.95 17.83
CA PRO A 128 -5.18 3.00 18.22
C PRO A 128 -5.16 4.14 17.20
N VAL A 129 -4.81 5.33 17.66
CA VAL A 129 -4.61 6.48 16.78
C VAL A 129 -3.20 6.40 16.19
N PHE A 130 -3.10 6.36 14.87
CA PHE A 130 -1.83 6.45 14.16
C PHE A 130 -1.48 7.91 13.85
N SER A 131 -0.20 8.25 13.98
CA SER A 131 0.37 9.53 13.59
C SER A 131 0.43 9.70 12.07
N GLN A 132 0.65 10.93 11.60
CA GLN A 132 0.80 11.19 10.16
C GLN A 132 1.99 10.46 9.53
N GLU A 133 3.10 10.33 10.27
CA GLU A 133 4.28 9.59 9.82
C GLU A 133 3.97 8.10 9.65
N GLU A 134 3.26 7.51 10.61
CA GLU A 134 2.80 6.12 10.57
C GLU A 134 1.85 5.87 9.39
N TRP A 135 0.96 6.82 9.11
CA TRP A 135 0.10 6.74 7.93
C TRP A 135 0.90 6.79 6.63
N SER A 136 1.84 7.73 6.49
CA SER A 136 2.66 7.80 5.26
C SER A 136 3.41 6.49 5.02
N ASN A 137 4.03 5.93 6.05
CA ASN A 137 4.75 4.65 5.95
C ASN A 137 3.83 3.44 5.63
N THR A 138 2.52 3.57 5.83
CA THR A 138 1.53 2.51 5.67
C THR A 138 0.84 2.57 4.30
N ILE A 139 0.60 3.78 3.77
CA ILE A 139 -0.21 4.00 2.55
C ILE A 139 0.62 4.27 1.29
N ASP A 140 1.93 4.47 1.45
CA ASP A 140 2.85 4.67 0.31
C ASP A 140 3.49 3.35 -0.15
N ASP A 141 3.40 2.28 0.65
CA ASP A 141 4.02 0.98 0.39
C ASP A 141 3.17 -0.17 0.96
N ILE A 142 3.35 -1.39 0.43
CA ILE A 142 2.74 -2.60 0.99
C ILE A 142 3.16 -2.73 2.45
N SER A 143 2.19 -2.91 3.34
CA SER A 143 2.43 -2.87 4.78
C SER A 143 1.59 -3.86 5.57
N VAL A 144 2.07 -4.19 6.76
CA VAL A 144 1.40 -5.08 7.72
C VAL A 144 1.05 -4.30 8.96
N ILE A 145 -0.21 -4.45 9.40
CA ILE A 145 -0.76 -3.86 10.61
C ILE A 145 -1.10 -4.97 11.60
N ALA A 146 -0.44 -4.96 12.77
CA ALA A 146 -0.69 -5.94 13.82
C ALA A 146 -1.09 -5.25 15.13
N PHE A 147 -2.05 -5.85 15.83
CA PHE A 147 -2.53 -5.39 17.12
C PHE A 147 -2.33 -6.49 18.16
N LEU A 148 -1.83 -6.11 19.33
CA LEU A 148 -1.72 -6.96 20.50
C LEU A 148 -2.35 -6.23 21.69
N GLN A 149 -3.58 -6.58 22.04
CA GLN A 149 -4.37 -5.86 23.04
C GLN A 149 -5.01 -6.83 24.03
N GLY A 150 -5.27 -6.35 25.24
CA GLY A 150 -6.01 -7.09 26.26
C GLY A 150 -5.19 -8.13 27.03
N ILE A 151 -3.85 -8.06 27.00
CA ILE A 151 -3.00 -8.98 27.79
C ILE A 151 -3.05 -8.55 29.27
N PRO A 152 -3.53 -9.39 30.19
CA PRO A 152 -3.63 -9.02 31.60
C PRO A 152 -2.24 -8.91 32.24
N MET A 153 -1.98 -7.78 32.90
CA MET A 153 -0.74 -7.45 33.60
C MET A 153 -1.08 -6.90 34.99
N TYR A 154 -1.18 -7.78 35.98
CA TYR A 154 -1.64 -7.42 37.34
C TYR A 154 -2.97 -6.65 37.30
N ASN A 155 -2.96 -5.34 37.59
CA ASN A 155 -4.13 -4.48 37.65
C ASN A 155 -4.40 -3.70 36.35
N GLN A 156 -3.64 -3.96 35.28
CA GLN A 156 -3.74 -3.26 34.00
C GLN A 156 -3.70 -4.25 32.83
N HIS A 157 -3.92 -3.74 31.62
CA HIS A 157 -3.83 -4.52 30.39
C HIS A 157 -2.72 -3.95 29.51
N TYR A 158 -1.90 -4.82 28.93
CA TYR A 158 -0.90 -4.44 27.94
C TYR A 158 -1.53 -4.40 26.55
N ASN A 159 -1.35 -3.25 25.89
CA ASN A 159 -1.85 -2.96 24.56
C ASN A 159 -0.70 -2.36 23.74
N ASN A 160 -0.45 -2.91 22.57
CA ASN A 160 0.55 -2.42 21.63
C ASN A 160 0.09 -2.71 20.20
N TYR A 161 0.66 -2.00 19.23
CA TYR A 161 0.46 -2.23 17.82
C TYR A 161 1.79 -2.09 17.08
N ALA A 162 1.87 -2.67 15.90
CA ALA A 162 3.02 -2.56 15.04
C ALA A 162 2.56 -2.31 13.60
N LEU A 163 3.25 -1.37 12.96
CA LEU A 163 3.13 -1.06 11.54
C LEU A 163 4.46 -1.39 10.89
N GLY A 164 4.44 -2.29 9.91
CA GLY A 164 5.63 -2.68 9.16
C GLY A 164 5.39 -2.50 7.67
N GLY A 165 5.93 -1.43 7.09
CA GLY A 165 5.95 -1.21 5.64
C GLY A 165 7.20 -1.81 5.01
N SER A 166 7.06 -2.45 3.85
CA SER A 166 8.20 -2.84 3.03
C SER A 166 8.50 -1.74 2.03
N ARG A 167 9.33 -0.76 2.42
CA ARG A 167 9.83 0.23 1.46
C ARG A 167 10.90 -0.43 0.60
N LEU A 168 10.51 -0.93 -0.56
CA LEU A 168 11.44 -1.39 -1.58
C LEU A 168 12.00 -0.14 -2.26
N MET A 169 13.00 0.48 -1.64
CA MET A 169 13.79 1.50 -2.33
C MET A 169 14.56 0.79 -3.44
N VAL A 170 13.97 0.76 -4.64
CA VAL A 170 14.71 0.57 -5.89
C VAL A 170 15.66 1.76 -5.96
N ARG A 171 16.82 1.62 -5.33
CA ARG A 171 17.89 2.58 -5.54
C ARG A 171 18.26 2.40 -7.00
N ASP A 172 18.09 3.46 -7.79
CA ASP A 172 18.79 3.61 -9.06
C ASP A 172 20.29 3.52 -8.78
N GLY A 173 20.79 2.28 -8.73
CA GLY A 173 22.18 1.98 -8.52
C GLY A 173 22.97 2.41 -9.74
N TYR A 174 24.28 2.44 -9.61
CA TYR A 174 25.17 2.54 -10.76
C TYR A 174 25.80 1.17 -10.96
N PHE A 175 26.01 0.76 -12.20
CA PHE A 175 26.80 -0.43 -12.48
C PHE A 175 28.10 -0.02 -13.18
N GLY A 176 29.19 -0.66 -12.79
CA GLY A 176 30.49 -0.57 -13.42
C GLY A 176 30.69 -1.67 -14.44
N THR A 177 31.26 -1.33 -15.59
CA THR A 177 31.69 -2.24 -16.63
C THR A 177 33.07 -1.83 -17.14
N ILE A 178 33.68 -2.64 -18.02
CA ILE A 178 34.93 -2.32 -18.71
C ILE A 178 34.61 -2.21 -20.19
N GLU A 179 34.81 -1.02 -20.75
CA GLU A 179 34.70 -0.74 -22.18
C GLU A 179 36.08 -0.29 -22.67
N ASP A 180 36.59 -0.96 -23.71
CA ASP A 180 37.92 -0.67 -24.29
C ASP A 180 39.06 -0.64 -23.25
N GLY A 181 38.97 -1.47 -22.20
CA GLY A 181 39.94 -1.53 -21.11
C GLY A 181 39.80 -0.41 -20.06
N ILE A 182 38.76 0.42 -20.16
CA ILE A 182 38.49 1.53 -19.24
C ILE A 182 37.33 1.17 -18.33
N LYS A 183 37.52 1.34 -17.01
CA LYS A 183 36.46 1.23 -16.02
C LYS A 183 35.46 2.38 -16.17
N VAL A 184 34.24 2.08 -16.58
CA VAL A 184 33.16 3.06 -16.75
C VAL A 184 31.94 2.65 -15.95
N TYR A 185 31.19 3.61 -15.44
CA TYR A 185 29.93 3.34 -14.75
C TYR A 185 28.76 4.04 -15.42
N TYR A 186 27.60 3.40 -15.37
CA TYR A 186 26.33 3.90 -15.89
C TYR A 186 25.26 3.86 -14.81
N PRO A 187 24.23 4.73 -14.88
CA PRO A 187 23.00 4.55 -14.13
C PRO A 187 22.35 3.18 -14.39
N GLY A 188 21.70 2.58 -13.39
CA GLY A 188 21.11 1.24 -13.45
C GLY A 188 20.10 1.03 -14.59
N ARG A 189 19.38 2.09 -14.96
CA ARG A 189 18.51 2.13 -16.15
C ARG A 189 19.20 1.86 -17.48
N CYS A 190 20.53 1.90 -17.53
CA CYS A 190 21.32 1.71 -18.76
C CYS A 190 21.87 0.27 -18.91
N LEU A 191 21.40 -0.71 -18.15
CA LEU A 191 21.98 -2.06 -18.05
C LEU A 191 21.99 -2.88 -19.36
N ASN A 192 21.26 -2.45 -20.38
CA ASN A 192 20.96 -3.25 -21.56
C ASN A 192 22.22 -3.62 -22.35
N GLY A 193 22.64 -4.89 -22.24
CA GLY A 193 23.72 -5.48 -23.05
C GLY A 193 25.14 -5.25 -22.52
N HIS A 194 25.31 -4.68 -21.33
CA HIS A 194 26.62 -4.49 -20.70
C HIS A 194 26.89 -5.59 -19.68
N GLU A 195 28.13 -6.11 -19.63
CA GLU A 195 28.56 -7.01 -18.58
C GLU A 195 28.77 -6.23 -17.28
N VAL A 196 28.04 -6.60 -16.23
CA VAL A 196 28.12 -5.96 -14.93
C VAL A 196 29.30 -6.55 -14.16
N ILE A 197 30.30 -5.71 -13.90
CA ILE A 197 31.48 -6.11 -13.13
C ILE A 197 31.31 -5.73 -11.66
N GLU A 198 30.70 -4.58 -11.39
CA GLU A 198 30.48 -4.08 -10.03
C GLU A 198 29.22 -3.22 -9.96
N THR A 199 28.60 -3.09 -8.79
CA THR A 199 27.46 -2.19 -8.56
C THR A 199 27.75 -1.23 -7.41
N PHE A 200 27.22 -0.02 -7.54
CA PHE A 200 27.46 1.08 -6.62
C PHE A 200 26.15 1.73 -6.21
N SER A 201 26.04 2.16 -4.96
CA SER A 201 24.88 2.87 -4.46
C SER A 201 24.90 4.38 -4.79
N SER A 202 26.00 4.89 -5.35
CA SER A 202 26.12 6.29 -5.79
C SER A 202 27.23 6.49 -6.83
N ALA A 203 27.08 7.53 -7.67
CA ALA A 203 28.13 8.00 -8.59
C ALA A 203 29.44 8.30 -7.86
N LYS A 204 29.37 8.86 -6.65
CA LYS A 204 30.54 9.17 -5.81
C LYS A 204 31.32 7.90 -5.44
N GLN A 205 30.62 6.83 -5.08
CA GLN A 205 31.23 5.55 -4.73
C GLN A 205 31.88 4.88 -5.95
N ALA A 206 31.23 4.95 -7.12
CA ALA A 206 31.79 4.46 -8.37
C ALA A 206 33.08 5.20 -8.76
N ALA A 207 33.08 6.54 -8.65
CA ALA A 207 34.25 7.37 -8.91
C ALA A 207 35.40 7.11 -7.93
N GLN A 208 35.11 6.92 -6.64
CA GLN A 208 36.10 6.53 -5.63
C GLN A 208 36.73 5.16 -5.93
N SER A 209 35.98 4.27 -6.58
CA SER A 209 36.43 2.94 -7.00
C SER A 209 37.14 2.96 -8.38
N GLY A 210 37.35 4.15 -8.95
CA GLY A 210 38.10 4.37 -10.19
C GLY A 210 37.28 4.24 -11.47
N TYR A 211 35.94 4.26 -11.39
CA TYR A 211 35.07 4.20 -12.56
C TYR A 211 34.73 5.61 -13.07
N ILE A 212 34.69 5.76 -14.40
CA ILE A 212 34.40 7.04 -15.07
C ILE A 212 32.90 7.11 -15.44
N PRO A 213 32.20 8.22 -15.20
CA PRO A 213 30.79 8.36 -15.57
C PRO A 213 30.58 8.25 -17.07
N ARG A 214 29.56 7.51 -17.47
CA ARG A 214 29.01 7.50 -18.83
C ARG A 214 27.50 7.72 -18.82
N SER A 215 27.02 8.39 -19.86
CA SER A 215 25.60 8.63 -20.10
C SER A 215 25.06 7.60 -21.08
N CYS A 216 23.85 7.09 -20.87
CA CYS A 216 23.12 6.32 -21.87
C CYS A 216 22.20 7.16 -22.76
N LEU A 217 22.18 8.48 -22.58
CA LEU A 217 21.53 9.43 -23.50
C LEU A 217 22.52 9.75 -24.62
N ASN A 218 22.50 8.92 -25.68
CA ASN A 218 22.87 9.19 -27.08
C ASN A 218 23.24 7.86 -27.75
N ARG A 219 22.28 7.28 -28.49
CA ARG A 219 22.57 6.34 -29.56
C ARG A 219 21.72 6.71 -30.77
#